data_AF-A0A3N5G319-F1
#
_entry.id   AF-A0A3N5G319-F1
#
_cell.length_a   1.000
_cell.length_b   1.000
_cell.length_c   1.000
_cell.angle_alpha   90.00
_cell.angle_beta   90.00
_cell.angle_gamma   90.00
#
_symmetry.space_group_name_H-M   'P 1'
#
loop_
_entity.id
_entity.type
_entity.pdbx_description
1 polymer ?
#
loop_
_entity_poly.entity_id
_entity_poly.type
_entity_poly.pdbx_seq_one_letter_code
_entity_poly.pdbx_strand_id
1 'polypeptide(L)'
;MNASCREEIKIWLETWKHAAAALEKINQGKLHAYDYRKNMAVVDAMLQWACDNKKSRLTSGLVEQQRYFMKIREKEKSNKQQ
;
A
#
# COMPACT_ATOMS: atom_id res chain seq x y z
N MET A 1 -12.66 -33.88 14.67
CA MET A 1 -11.44 -33.31 14.04
C MET A 1 -10.20 -33.88 14.72
N ASN A 2 -9.49 -34.76 14.03
CA ASN A 2 -8.35 -35.52 14.54
C ASN A 2 -7.11 -34.63 14.69
N ALA A 3 -6.26 -34.92 15.67
CA ALA A 3 -5.08 -34.11 15.99
C ALA A 3 -4.10 -33.96 14.80
N SER A 4 -4.00 -34.99 13.92
CA SER A 4 -3.20 -34.96 12.68
C SER A 4 -3.57 -33.81 11.75
N CYS A 5 -4.86 -33.61 11.49
CA CYS A 5 -5.35 -32.56 10.61
C CYS A 5 -5.04 -31.15 11.16
N ARG A 6 -5.04 -30.98 12.49
CA ARG A 6 -4.66 -29.69 13.11
C ARG A 6 -3.17 -29.40 12.98
N GLU A 7 -2.32 -30.42 13.02
CA GLU A 7 -0.88 -30.25 12.91
C GLU A 7 -0.46 -29.97 11.45
N GLU A 8 -1.07 -30.66 10.48
CA GLU A 8 -0.89 -30.39 9.06
C GLU A 8 -1.29 -28.95 8.68
N ILE A 9 -2.41 -28.46 9.21
CA ILE A 9 -2.86 -27.06 9.00
C ILE A 9 -1.84 -26.07 9.59
N LYS A 10 -1.27 -26.36 10.76
CA LYS A 10 -0.24 -25.49 11.36
C LYS A 10 1.02 -25.44 10.49
N ILE A 11 1.53 -26.59 10.06
CA ILE A 11 2.71 -26.67 9.20
C ILE A 11 2.47 -25.92 7.89
N TRP A 12 1.28 -26.04 7.31
CA TRP A 12 0.88 -25.31 6.12
C TRP A 12 0.88 -23.80 6.35
N LEU A 13 0.26 -23.31 7.43
CA LEU A 13 0.23 -21.90 7.78
C LEU A 13 1.63 -21.33 8.02
N GLU A 14 2.48 -22.06 8.74
CA GLU A 14 3.86 -21.64 8.97
C GLU A 14 4.64 -21.59 7.65
N THR A 15 4.45 -22.56 6.76
CA THR A 15 5.07 -22.54 5.42
C THR A 15 4.67 -21.28 4.65
N TRP A 16 3.39 -20.91 4.66
CA TRP A 16 2.91 -19.69 4.01
C TRP A 16 3.48 -18.42 4.62
N LYS A 17 3.61 -18.34 5.94
CA LYS A 17 4.23 -17.17 6.61
C LYS A 17 5.68 -16.98 6.18
N HIS A 18 6.46 -18.06 6.12
CA HIS A 18 7.85 -18.02 5.68
C HIS A 18 7.97 -17.69 4.19
N ALA A 19 7.10 -18.28 3.36
CA ALA A 19 7.04 -17.99 1.94
C ALA A 19 6.71 -16.50 1.68
N ALA A 20 5.78 -15.92 2.43
CA ALA A 20 5.44 -14.51 2.31
C ALA A 20 6.65 -13.59 2.56
N ALA A 21 7.41 -13.84 3.64
CA ALA A 21 8.62 -13.08 3.94
C ALA A 21 9.71 -13.24 2.87
N ALA A 22 9.89 -14.45 2.35
CA ALA A 22 10.84 -14.71 1.27
C ALA A 22 10.43 -14.02 -0.04
N LEU A 23 9.15 -14.06 -0.39
CA LEU A 23 8.58 -13.38 -1.56
C LEU A 23 8.73 -11.86 -1.47
N GLU A 24 8.49 -11.29 -0.28
CA GLU A 24 8.66 -9.86 -0.05
C GLU A 24 10.10 -9.42 -0.30
N LYS A 25 11.08 -10.19 0.18
CA LYS A 25 12.50 -9.92 -0.07
C LYS A 25 12.85 -9.98 -1.56
N ILE A 26 12.29 -10.95 -2.29
CA ILE A 26 12.46 -11.04 -3.75
C ILE A 26 11.83 -9.82 -4.43
N ASN A 27 10.65 -9.40 -3.99
CA ASN A 27 9.94 -8.26 -4.56
C ASN A 27 10.71 -6.95 -4.36
N GLN A 28 11.25 -6.74 -3.16
CA GLN A 28 12.14 -5.61 -2.86
C GLN A 28 13.40 -5.64 -3.74
N GLY A 29 14.02 -6.81 -3.90
CA GLY A 29 15.17 -6.97 -4.81
C GLY A 29 14.83 -6.61 -6.26
N LYS A 30 13.66 -7.03 -6.75
CA LYS A 30 13.16 -6.66 -8.08
C LYS A 30 12.91 -5.17 -8.21
N LEU A 31 12.38 -4.52 -7.17
CA LEU A 31 12.14 -3.08 -7.16
C LEU A 31 13.46 -2.31 -7.21
N HIS A 32 14.47 -2.72 -6.44
CA HIS A 32 15.80 -2.11 -6.48
C HIS A 32 16.51 -2.30 -7.83
N ALA A 33 16.32 -3.45 -8.46
CA ALA A 33 16.86 -3.75 -9.79
C ALA A 33 15.98 -3.23 -10.94
N TYR A 34 14.89 -2.52 -10.64
CA TYR A 34 13.94 -2.08 -11.65
C TYR A 34 14.57 -0.98 -12.52
N ASP A 35 14.70 -1.26 -13.81
CA ASP A 35 15.17 -0.27 -14.77
C ASP A 35 14.02 0.67 -15.15
N TYR A 36 13.95 1.80 -14.45
CA TYR A 36 12.97 2.84 -14.71
C TYR A 36 13.03 3.36 -16.15
N ARG A 37 14.23 3.54 -16.72
CA ARG A 37 14.39 4.10 -18.07
C ARG A 37 13.80 3.18 -19.12
N LYS A 38 14.01 1.87 -18.98
CA LYS A 38 13.43 0.87 -19.88
C LYS A 38 11.90 0.81 -19.81
N ASN A 39 11.32 1.14 -18.65
CA ASN A 39 9.88 1.01 -18.42
C ASN A 39 9.12 2.34 -18.37
N MET A 40 9.79 3.48 -18.65
CA MET A 40 9.16 4.81 -18.65
C MET A 40 7.91 4.85 -19.52
N ALA A 41 7.93 4.21 -20.69
CA ALA A 41 6.77 4.18 -21.59
C ALA A 41 5.49 3.62 -20.95
N VAL A 42 5.63 2.63 -20.05
CA VAL A 42 4.48 2.07 -19.32
C VAL A 42 3.98 3.06 -18.27
N VAL A 43 4.90 3.71 -17.54
CA VAL A 43 4.57 4.73 -16.56
C VAL A 43 3.86 5.92 -17.22
N ASP A 44 4.37 6.38 -18.35
CA ASP A 44 3.79 7.46 -19.14
C ASP A 44 2.39 7.09 -19.65
N ALA A 45 2.21 5.87 -20.14
CA ALA A 45 0.89 5.38 -20.56
C ALA A 45 -0.12 5.34 -19.40
N MET A 46 0.31 4.93 -18.20
CA MET A 46 -0.54 4.95 -17.01
C MET A 46 -0.89 6.37 -16.57
N LEU A 47 0.07 7.30 -16.65
CA LEU A 47 -0.16 8.72 -16.36
C LEU A 47 -1.13 9.34 -17.36
N GLN A 48 -0.95 9.07 -18.65
CA GLN A 48 -1.84 9.55 -19.70
C GLN A 48 -3.26 9.05 -19.47
N TRP A 49 -3.42 7.75 -19.21
CA TRP A 49 -4.73 7.17 -18.88
C TRP A 49 -5.37 7.85 -17.66
N ALA A 50 -4.59 8.14 -16.61
CA ALA A 50 -5.08 8.82 -15.43
C ALA A 50 -5.52 10.27 -15.71
N CYS A 51 -4.82 10.97 -16.61
CA CYS A 51 -5.20 12.30 -17.08
C CYS A 51 -6.51 12.25 -17.87
N ASP A 52 -6.64 11.29 -18.77
CA ASP A 52 -7.80 11.14 -19.66
C ASP A 52 -9.05 10.70 -18.89
N ASN A 53 -8.88 9.87 -17.86
CA ASN A 53 -9.96 9.31 -17.05
C ASN A 53 -10.12 10.03 -15.70
N LYS A 54 -9.61 11.26 -15.59
CA LYS A 54 -9.72 12.02 -14.34
C LYS A 54 -11.19 12.25 -14.00
N LYS A 55 -11.59 11.87 -12.79
CA LYS A 55 -12.89 12.29 -12.24
C LYS A 55 -12.80 13.76 -11.86
N SER A 56 -13.75 14.57 -12.33
CA SER A 56 -13.87 15.95 -11.88
C SER A 56 -14.11 15.99 -10.38
N ARG A 57 -13.25 16.70 -9.65
CA ARG A 57 -13.39 16.90 -8.20
C ARG A 57 -13.74 18.36 -7.97
N LEU A 58 -14.69 18.59 -7.07
CA LEU A 58 -15.09 19.94 -6.64
C LEU A 58 -14.07 20.57 -5.68
N THR A 59 -13.09 19.79 -5.22
CA THR A 59 -12.05 20.21 -4.29
C THR A 59 -10.67 20.03 -4.92
N SER A 60 -9.75 20.92 -4.55
CA SER A 60 -8.34 20.82 -4.93
C SER A 60 -7.55 20.04 -3.88
N GLY A 61 -6.36 19.56 -4.26
CA GLY A 61 -5.46 18.88 -3.33
C GLY A 61 -5.12 19.75 -2.10
N LEU A 62 -4.97 21.07 -2.30
CA LEU A 62 -4.69 22.01 -1.21
C LEU A 62 -5.85 22.09 -0.20
N VAL A 63 -7.10 22.15 -0.69
CA VAL A 63 -8.29 22.19 0.19
C VAL A 63 -8.41 20.90 1.00
N GLU A 64 -8.13 19.75 0.38
CA GLU A 64 -8.12 18.47 1.09
C GLU A 64 -7.00 18.42 2.14
N GLN A 65 -5.79 18.86 1.80
CA GLN A 65 -4.66 18.91 2.75
C GLN A 65 -4.97 19.79 3.96
N GLN A 66 -5.53 20.99 3.74
CA GLN A 66 -5.96 21.88 4.81
C GLN A 66 -7.00 21.20 5.72
N ARG A 67 -7.97 20.51 5.13
CA ARG A 67 -8.99 19.75 5.89
C ARG A 67 -8.35 18.65 6.74
N TYR A 68 -7.37 17.91 6.20
CA TYR A 68 -6.64 16.90 6.96
C TYR A 68 -5.86 17.50 8.13
N PHE A 69 -5.14 18.60 7.93
CA PHE A 69 -4.39 19.26 9.00
C PHE A 69 -5.29 19.79 10.10
N MET A 70 -6.48 20.32 9.76
CA MET A 70 -7.45 20.73 10.79
C MET A 70 -7.92 19.55 11.64
N LYS A 71 -8.25 18.41 11.01
CA LYS A 71 -8.65 17.20 11.73
C LYS A 71 -7.55 16.68 12.68
N ILE A 72 -6.30 16.71 12.22
CA ILE A 72 -5.15 16.30 13.07
C ILE A 72 -5.03 17.24 14.26
N ARG A 73 -5.08 18.56 14.02
CA ARG A 73 -5.01 19.58 15.07
C ARG A 73 -6.12 19.41 16.12
N GLU A 74 -7.35 19.10 15.69
CA GLU A 74 -8.49 18.86 16.59
C GLU A 74 -8.27 17.63 17.46
N LYS A 75 -7.77 16.52 16.89
CA LYS A 75 -7.42 15.32 17.65
C LYS A 75 -6.33 15.59 18.69
N GLU A 76 -5.28 16.34 18.32
CA GLU A 76 -4.20 16.68 19.26
C GLU A 76 -4.70 17.55 20.41
N LYS A 77 -5.65 18.46 20.17
CA LYS A 77 -6.27 19.25 21.24
C LYS A 77 -7.09 18.38 22.18
N SER A 78 -7.86 17.43 21.66
CA SER A 78 -8.66 16.49 22.47
C SER A 78 -7.78 15.58 23.34
N ASN A 79 -6.64 15.11 22.82
CA ASN A 79 -5.71 14.26 23.59
C ASN A 79 -4.92 15.03 24.66
N LYS A 80 -4.77 16.36 24.53
CA LYS A 80 -4.11 17.21 25.54
C LYS A 80 -5.04 17.64 26.67
N GLN A 81 -6.35 17.40 26.53
CA GLN A 81 -7.38 17.74 27.52
C GLN A 81 -7.80 16.52 28.38
N GLN A 82 -7.20 15.35 28.12
CA GLN A 82 -7.26 14.15 28.97
C GLN A 82 -5.95 14.02 29.74
#